data_AF-A0A3B3ZBC0-F1
#
_entry.id   AF-A0A3B3ZBC0-F1
#
_cell.length_a   1.000
_cell.length_b   1.000
_cell.length_c   1.000
_cell.angle_alpha   90.00
_cell.angle_beta   90.00
_cell.angle_gamma   90.00
#
_symmetry.space_group_name_H-M   'P 1'
#
loop_
_entity.id
_entity.type
_entity.pdbx_description
1 polymer ?
#
loop_
_entity_poly.entity_id
_entity_poly.type
_entity_poly.pdbx_seq_one_letter_code
_entity_poly.pdbx_strand_id
1 'polypeptide(L)'
;GKQNPAQSSAWTHSDEGLKRVCSAPQLGDQEKGSLLKRKLSVSETEHSVLANGNNKHKKQGVTSNNHRARKTRMYRIFPEGGLDPNDVECSLCMRLFYEPVTTPCGHTFCKSCLERCLDHMPQCPLCKESLKEYLASRNYIVTALLDTLIKQYLGDEYEERSKVHQEETRELSDLTKNVPIFVCTMAYPTVPCPLHVFEPRYRLMIRRCMDTGTRQFGMCISDPEKGFVDYGCMLIVRSVHFLPDGRSVVDTIGGKRFHVLSRGMKDGYSTANIEHLEDTKVEDSGDLLRLQELHDAVYEQACVWFQNLKNRFRNQILQHFGAMPEQEANIQATTNGPAWCWWLLAVLPIDPPYQLSVLSLTSLRDRLVKIQHILTYLQSIQNN
;
A
#
# COMPACT_ATOMS: atom_id res chain seq x y z
N GLY A 1 65.78 1.72 3.73
CA GLY A 1 64.61 1.80 4.62
C GLY A 1 64.15 3.23 4.66
N LYS A 2 62.98 3.52 4.10
CA LYS A 2 62.37 4.86 4.13
C LYS A 2 61.36 4.92 5.27
N GLN A 3 61.43 6.03 6.01
CA GLN A 3 60.63 6.43 7.16
C GLN A 3 59.15 6.58 6.79
N ASN A 4 58.26 6.21 7.71
CA ASN A 4 56.84 6.59 7.72
C ASN A 4 56.65 7.62 8.85
N PRO A 5 56.01 8.78 8.61
CA PRO A 5 55.50 9.62 9.67
C PRO A 5 54.02 9.31 9.95
N ALA A 6 53.66 9.42 11.22
CA ALA A 6 52.31 9.40 11.75
C ALA A 6 51.47 10.57 11.22
N GLN A 7 50.16 10.37 11.06
CA GLN A 7 49.16 11.44 11.18
C GLN A 7 47.87 10.92 11.79
N SER A 8 47.46 11.63 12.83
CA SER A 8 46.26 11.51 13.67
C SER A 8 44.96 11.79 12.90
N SER A 9 43.94 10.97 13.08
CA SER A 9 42.56 11.29 12.70
C SER A 9 41.78 11.85 13.90
N ALA A 10 41.40 13.12 13.79
CA ALA A 10 40.45 13.78 14.66
C ALA A 10 39.03 13.32 14.32
N TRP A 11 38.27 12.91 15.34
CA TRP A 11 36.85 12.59 15.22
C TRP A 11 36.03 13.87 15.30
N THR A 12 35.43 14.28 14.19
CA THR A 12 34.42 15.34 14.16
C THR A 12 33.05 14.75 14.49
N HIS A 13 32.47 15.23 15.59
CA HIS A 13 31.07 15.03 15.95
C HIS A 13 30.16 15.51 14.81
N SER A 14 29.36 14.61 14.24
CA SER A 14 28.25 14.98 13.36
C SER A 14 26.92 14.52 13.99
N ASP A 15 26.00 15.48 14.05
CA ASP A 15 24.70 15.46 14.70
C ASP A 15 23.70 14.77 13.75
N GLU A 16 23.49 13.46 13.90
CA GLU A 16 22.44 12.72 13.16
C GLU A 16 21.12 12.78 13.96
N GLY A 17 20.23 13.70 13.56
CA GLY A 17 18.83 13.69 14.00
C GLY A 17 18.05 12.54 13.35
N LEU A 18 17.02 12.02 14.04
CA LEU A 18 16.09 11.01 13.51
C LEU A 18 15.45 11.50 12.20
N LYS A 19 15.97 11.05 11.06
CA LYS A 19 15.45 11.37 9.73
C LYS A 19 14.16 10.58 9.48
N ARG A 20 13.13 11.24 8.94
CA ARG A 20 12.05 10.54 8.23
C ARG A 20 12.70 9.70 7.13
N VAL A 21 12.44 8.39 7.15
CA VAL A 21 13.05 7.45 6.22
C VAL A 21 12.44 7.64 4.83
N CYS A 22 13.27 8.12 3.90
CA CYS A 22 13.00 8.19 2.46
C CYS A 22 13.98 7.25 1.75
N SER A 23 13.49 6.33 0.93
CA SER A 23 14.31 5.41 0.13
C SER A 23 14.35 5.86 -1.33
N ALA A 24 15.41 6.52 -1.78
CA ALA A 24 15.64 6.78 -3.20
C ALA A 24 17.00 6.23 -3.64
N PRO A 25 17.07 5.39 -4.68
CA PRO A 25 18.24 5.25 -5.53
C PRO A 25 18.08 6.18 -6.75
N GLN A 26 19.16 6.88 -7.10
CA GLN A 26 19.29 7.63 -8.36
C GLN A 26 19.36 6.65 -9.54
N LEU A 27 18.54 6.87 -10.57
CA LEU A 27 18.73 6.26 -11.89
C LEU A 27 18.66 7.35 -12.95
N GLY A 28 19.71 7.36 -13.78
CA GLY A 28 19.99 8.34 -14.83
C GLY A 28 19.10 8.22 -16.06
N ASP A 29 19.17 9.29 -16.84
CA ASP A 29 18.38 9.57 -18.04
C ASP A 29 18.81 8.78 -19.30
N GLN A 30 17.81 8.66 -20.20
CA GLN A 30 17.85 8.48 -21.67
C GLN A 30 18.34 7.16 -22.30
N GLU A 31 17.46 6.49 -23.07
CA GLU A 31 17.44 6.63 -24.55
C GLU A 31 16.22 5.96 -25.25
N LYS A 32 15.67 6.72 -26.21
CA LYS A 32 15.10 6.40 -27.55
C LYS A 32 14.06 5.28 -27.74
N GLY A 33 12.91 5.71 -28.28
CA GLY A 33 11.81 4.85 -28.73
C GLY A 33 11.96 4.27 -30.13
N SER A 34 11.03 3.37 -30.45
CA SER A 34 10.61 3.10 -31.83
C SER A 34 9.08 3.00 -31.88
N LEU A 35 8.51 3.75 -32.81
CA LEU A 35 7.09 3.80 -33.13
C LEU A 35 6.80 2.69 -34.16
N LEU A 36 5.88 1.78 -33.85
CA LEU A 36 5.29 0.88 -34.85
C LEU A 36 3.84 1.32 -35.10
N LYS A 37 3.65 2.11 -36.16
CA LYS A 37 2.35 2.49 -36.71
C LYS A 37 1.74 1.27 -37.44
N ARG A 38 0.55 0.83 -37.03
CA ARG A 38 -0.31 -0.04 -37.85
C ARG A 38 -1.26 0.84 -38.67
N LYS A 39 -1.19 0.68 -39.99
CA LYS A 39 -2.07 1.32 -40.98
C LYS A 39 -3.46 0.68 -40.91
N LEU A 40 -4.50 1.49 -40.78
CA LEU A 40 -5.88 1.11 -41.08
C LEU A 40 -6.25 1.75 -42.42
N SER A 41 -6.61 0.91 -43.39
CA SER A 41 -7.13 1.29 -44.70
C SER A 41 -8.58 1.75 -44.57
N VAL A 42 -8.82 3.01 -44.92
CA VAL A 42 -10.15 3.60 -45.08
C VAL A 42 -10.66 3.27 -46.48
N SER A 43 -11.86 2.72 -46.60
CA SER A 43 -12.63 2.70 -47.85
C SER A 43 -13.81 3.66 -47.70
N GLU A 44 -13.74 4.75 -48.45
CA GLU A 44 -14.77 5.78 -48.57
C GLU A 44 -15.98 5.24 -49.34
N THR A 45 -17.18 5.53 -48.86
CA THR A 45 -18.36 5.69 -49.73
C THR A 45 -19.12 6.92 -49.24
N GLU A 46 -18.89 8.02 -49.93
CA GLU A 46 -19.60 9.28 -49.78
C GLU A 46 -21.03 9.13 -50.31
N HIS A 47 -22.02 9.58 -49.55
CA HIS A 47 -23.28 10.06 -50.13
C HIS A 47 -23.63 11.41 -49.49
N SER A 48 -23.58 12.42 -50.35
CA SER A 48 -23.85 13.82 -50.11
C SER A 48 -25.31 14.05 -49.73
N VAL A 49 -25.54 14.85 -48.68
CA VAL A 49 -26.86 15.40 -48.35
C VAL A 49 -26.79 16.91 -48.54
N LEU A 50 -27.45 17.38 -49.59
CA LEU A 50 -27.66 18.79 -49.89
C LEU A 50 -28.58 19.41 -48.82
N ALA A 51 -28.09 20.49 -48.21
CA ALA A 51 -28.88 21.37 -47.36
C ALA A 51 -29.90 22.15 -48.22
N ASN A 52 -31.15 22.23 -47.77
CA ASN A 52 -32.06 23.28 -48.23
C ASN A 52 -32.85 23.85 -47.06
N GLY A 53 -32.71 25.17 -46.88
CA GLY A 53 -33.28 25.95 -45.80
C GLY A 53 -34.75 26.33 -46.02
N ASN A 54 -35.47 26.46 -44.91
CA ASN A 54 -36.80 27.05 -44.82
C ASN A 54 -36.78 28.57 -45.02
N ASN A 55 -37.81 29.14 -45.67
CA ASN A 55 -38.71 30.16 -45.06
C ASN A 55 -39.69 30.82 -46.05
N LYS A 56 -41.01 30.77 -45.77
CA LYS A 56 -41.90 31.92 -45.41
C LYS A 56 -43.41 31.68 -45.69
N HIS A 57 -44.18 31.91 -44.62
CA HIS A 57 -45.58 32.33 -44.44
C HIS A 57 -46.60 32.38 -45.60
N LYS A 58 -47.79 31.80 -45.35
CA LYS A 58 -49.10 32.47 -45.50
C LYS A 58 -50.22 31.79 -44.70
N LYS A 59 -51.06 32.61 -44.03
CA LYS A 59 -52.26 32.25 -43.24
C LYS A 59 -53.43 31.78 -44.13
N GLN A 60 -54.24 30.82 -43.65
CA GLN A 60 -55.68 30.93 -43.33
C GLN A 60 -56.32 29.55 -43.11
N GLY A 61 -57.34 29.48 -42.24
CA GLY A 61 -58.39 28.46 -42.31
C GLY A 61 -58.59 27.61 -41.05
N VAL A 62 -59.65 27.90 -40.31
CA VAL A 62 -60.15 27.23 -39.11
C VAL A 62 -60.79 25.88 -39.44
N THR A 63 -60.54 24.83 -38.63
CA THR A 63 -61.58 23.95 -38.06
C THR A 63 -61.00 23.08 -36.96
N SER A 64 -61.60 23.15 -35.77
CA SER A 64 -61.36 22.26 -34.63
C SER A 64 -61.53 20.80 -35.01
N ASN A 65 -60.60 19.94 -34.62
CA ASN A 65 -60.97 18.60 -34.20
C ASN A 65 -60.04 18.05 -33.11
N ASN A 66 -60.70 17.50 -32.10
CA ASN A 66 -60.17 17.14 -30.80
C ASN A 66 -59.71 15.67 -30.86
N HIS A 67 -58.42 15.42 -31.08
CA HIS A 67 -57.85 14.08 -30.92
C HIS A 67 -56.68 14.09 -29.94
N ARG A 68 -56.95 13.48 -28.79
CA ARG A 68 -56.06 13.23 -27.66
C ARG A 68 -54.89 12.36 -28.13
N ALA A 69 -53.77 12.98 -28.52
CA ALA A 69 -52.56 12.28 -28.90
C ALA A 69 -51.97 11.58 -27.67
N ARG A 70 -52.13 10.25 -27.58
CA ARG A 70 -51.33 9.39 -26.70
C ARG A 70 -49.87 9.63 -27.08
N LYS A 71 -49.07 10.16 -26.16
CA LYS A 71 -47.60 10.15 -26.24
C LYS A 71 -47.16 8.69 -26.26
N THR A 72 -47.00 8.11 -27.44
CA THR A 72 -46.32 6.84 -27.61
C THR A 72 -44.86 7.09 -27.25
N ARG A 73 -44.44 6.60 -26.09
CA ARG A 73 -43.04 6.57 -25.68
C ARG A 73 -42.31 5.75 -26.73
N MET A 74 -41.54 6.38 -27.61
CA MET A 74 -40.64 5.66 -28.50
C MET A 74 -39.53 5.06 -27.62
N TYR A 75 -39.74 3.84 -27.15
CA TYR A 75 -38.62 2.95 -26.85
C TYR A 75 -37.92 2.79 -28.21
N ARG A 76 -36.71 3.35 -28.34
CA ARG A 76 -35.86 2.98 -29.46
C ARG A 76 -35.63 1.49 -29.31
N ILE A 77 -36.22 0.71 -30.21
CA ILE A 77 -35.96 -0.71 -30.37
C ILE A 77 -34.47 -0.78 -30.72
N PHE A 78 -33.65 -1.28 -29.80
CA PHE A 78 -32.27 -1.63 -30.12
C PHE A 78 -32.32 -2.72 -31.20
N PRO A 79 -31.44 -2.66 -32.22
CA PRO A 79 -31.47 -3.64 -33.31
C PRO A 79 -31.40 -5.06 -32.74
N GLU A 80 -32.06 -6.02 -33.40
CA GLU A 80 -32.05 -7.46 -33.06
C GLU A 80 -30.66 -8.14 -33.20
N GLY A 81 -29.57 -7.37 -33.25
CA GLY A 81 -28.22 -7.84 -33.02
C GLY A 81 -27.83 -7.47 -31.59
N GLY A 82 -27.67 -8.48 -30.72
CA GLY A 82 -27.21 -8.28 -29.35
C GLY A 82 -25.90 -7.49 -29.28
N LEU A 83 -25.61 -6.92 -28.12
CA LEU A 83 -24.29 -6.33 -27.84
C LEU A 83 -23.23 -7.43 -28.06
N ASP A 84 -22.26 -7.18 -28.94
CA ASP A 84 -21.11 -8.07 -29.08
C ASP A 84 -20.21 -7.89 -27.85
N PRO A 85 -19.83 -8.96 -27.13
CA PRO A 85 -18.85 -8.88 -26.05
C PRO A 85 -17.58 -8.10 -26.40
N ASN A 86 -17.12 -8.18 -27.66
CA ASN A 86 -15.92 -7.49 -28.14
C ASN A 86 -16.07 -5.97 -28.15
N ASP A 87 -17.28 -5.44 -28.29
CA ASP A 87 -17.55 -3.99 -28.32
C ASP A 87 -17.43 -3.33 -26.93
N VAL A 88 -17.41 -4.15 -25.88
CA VAL A 88 -17.40 -3.71 -24.47
C VAL A 88 -16.21 -4.29 -23.70
N GLU A 89 -15.08 -4.40 -24.39
CA GLU A 89 -13.82 -4.82 -23.80
C GLU A 89 -12.96 -3.65 -23.32
N CYS A 90 -12.32 -3.87 -22.18
CA CYS A 90 -11.31 -2.96 -21.65
C CYS A 90 -10.00 -3.11 -22.41
N SER A 91 -9.54 -2.03 -23.05
CA SER A 91 -8.28 -2.01 -23.81
C SER A 91 -7.00 -2.21 -22.97
N LEU A 92 -7.12 -2.33 -21.64
CA LEU A 92 -5.99 -2.56 -20.74
C LEU A 92 -5.86 -4.03 -20.32
N CYS A 93 -6.97 -4.73 -20.10
CA CYS A 93 -6.96 -6.14 -19.72
C CYS A 93 -7.47 -7.07 -20.82
N MET A 94 -8.00 -6.53 -21.92
CA MET A 94 -8.58 -7.27 -23.05
C MET A 94 -9.64 -8.29 -22.57
N ARG A 95 -10.48 -7.84 -21.64
CA ARG A 95 -11.61 -8.59 -21.08
C ARG A 95 -12.83 -7.68 -21.06
N LEU A 96 -14.01 -8.27 -20.94
CA LEU A 96 -15.26 -7.55 -20.66
C LEU A 96 -15.07 -6.54 -19.52
N PHE A 97 -15.62 -5.33 -19.71
CA PHE A 97 -15.58 -4.30 -18.68
C PHE A 97 -16.16 -4.80 -17.36
N TYR A 98 -15.44 -4.53 -16.27
CA TYR A 98 -15.89 -4.75 -14.90
C TYR A 98 -15.75 -3.44 -14.14
N GLU A 99 -16.87 -2.95 -13.57
CA GLU A 99 -16.99 -1.59 -13.03
C GLU A 99 -16.41 -0.54 -14.01
N PRO A 100 -17.00 -0.38 -15.21
CA PRO A 100 -16.47 0.53 -16.21
C PRO A 100 -16.46 1.97 -15.70
N VAL A 101 -15.37 2.69 -15.90
CA VAL A 101 -15.24 4.12 -15.62
C VAL A 101 -14.83 4.85 -16.89
N THR A 102 -15.58 5.91 -17.22
CA THR A 102 -15.27 6.77 -18.37
C THR A 102 -14.51 7.99 -17.89
N THR A 103 -13.31 8.20 -18.44
CA THR A 103 -12.47 9.36 -18.13
C THR A 103 -13.08 10.66 -18.69
N PRO A 104 -12.67 11.84 -18.19
CA PRO A 104 -13.09 13.13 -18.77
C PRO A 104 -12.79 13.27 -20.27
N CYS A 105 -11.79 12.53 -20.78
CA CYS A 105 -11.46 12.48 -22.20
C CYS A 105 -12.32 11.50 -23.03
N GLY A 106 -13.35 10.89 -22.43
CA GLY A 106 -14.32 10.02 -23.10
C GLY A 106 -13.91 8.55 -23.26
N HIS A 107 -12.73 8.15 -22.79
CA HIS A 107 -12.27 6.76 -22.88
C HIS A 107 -12.72 5.94 -21.68
N THR A 108 -13.07 4.67 -21.90
CA THR A 108 -13.61 3.80 -20.86
C THR A 108 -12.68 2.63 -20.55
N PHE A 109 -12.53 2.32 -19.26
CA PHE A 109 -11.67 1.27 -18.73
C PHE A 109 -12.36 0.57 -17.55
N CYS A 110 -11.93 -0.64 -17.17
CA CYS A 110 -12.26 -1.14 -15.83
C CYS A 110 -11.68 -0.20 -14.77
N LYS A 111 -12.42 0.09 -13.70
CA LYS A 111 -11.98 0.94 -12.59
C LYS A 111 -10.57 0.59 -12.10
N SER A 112 -10.36 -0.68 -11.74
CA SER A 112 -9.08 -1.17 -11.22
C SER A 112 -7.93 -1.07 -12.22
N CYS A 113 -8.20 -1.22 -13.53
CA CYS A 113 -7.22 -1.08 -14.59
C CYS A 113 -6.77 0.38 -14.76
N LEU A 114 -7.71 1.32 -14.80
CA LEU A 114 -7.38 2.74 -14.90
C LEU A 114 -6.59 3.20 -13.69
N GLU A 115 -7.04 2.89 -12.47
CA GLU A 115 -6.32 3.26 -11.25
C GLU A 115 -4.88 2.75 -11.25
N ARG A 116 -4.67 1.50 -11.71
CA ARG A 116 -3.32 0.93 -11.84
C ARG A 116 -2.46 1.70 -12.83
N CYS A 117 -3.01 2.15 -13.97
CA CYS A 117 -2.26 3.00 -14.89
C CYS A 117 -1.91 4.36 -14.26
N LEU A 118 -2.84 4.96 -13.52
CA LEU A 118 -2.66 6.25 -12.85
C LEU A 118 -1.65 6.19 -11.68
N ASP A 119 -1.34 5.00 -11.16
CA ASP A 119 -0.25 4.80 -10.20
C ASP A 119 1.13 5.09 -10.81
N HIS A 120 1.29 4.93 -12.13
CA HIS A 120 2.54 5.17 -12.84
C HIS A 120 2.56 6.52 -13.57
N MET A 121 1.48 6.84 -14.28
CA MET A 121 1.41 8.05 -15.12
C MET A 121 0.00 8.64 -15.06
N PRO A 122 -0.17 9.92 -14.67
CA PRO A 122 -1.47 10.57 -14.57
C PRO A 122 -1.99 11.03 -15.95
N GLN A 123 -2.05 10.12 -16.92
CA GLN A 123 -2.49 10.35 -18.30
C GLN A 123 -3.42 9.23 -18.76
N CYS A 124 -4.33 9.53 -19.67
CA CYS A 124 -5.16 8.53 -20.31
C CYS A 124 -4.28 7.53 -21.09
N PRO A 125 -4.43 6.21 -20.88
CA PRO A 125 -3.64 5.21 -21.60
C PRO A 125 -3.78 5.28 -23.12
N LEU A 126 -4.96 5.68 -23.62
CA LEU A 126 -5.31 5.71 -25.04
C LEU A 126 -4.90 7.01 -25.74
N CYS A 127 -5.35 8.17 -25.25
CA CYS A 127 -5.10 9.46 -25.93
C CYS A 127 -3.99 10.32 -25.30
N LYS A 128 -3.41 9.88 -24.18
CA LYS A 128 -2.37 10.61 -23.41
C LYS A 128 -2.81 11.95 -22.79
N GLU A 129 -4.09 12.28 -22.86
CA GLU A 129 -4.63 13.47 -22.18
C GLU A 129 -4.40 13.40 -20.66
N SER A 130 -4.10 14.54 -20.05
CA SER A 130 -3.79 14.65 -18.63
C SER A 130 -5.00 14.27 -17.78
N LEU A 131 -4.80 13.38 -16.81
CA LEU A 131 -5.80 12.95 -15.83
C LEU A 131 -5.42 13.36 -14.40
N LYS A 132 -4.57 14.38 -14.23
CA LYS A 132 -4.10 14.82 -12.91
C LYS A 132 -5.23 15.24 -11.96
N GLU A 133 -6.17 16.06 -12.43
CA GLU A 133 -7.32 16.49 -11.62
C GLU A 133 -8.27 15.31 -11.30
N TYR A 134 -8.39 14.38 -12.24
CA TYR A 134 -9.16 13.16 -12.05
C TYR A 134 -8.53 12.23 -11.01
N LEU A 135 -7.19 12.09 -11.04
CA LEU A 135 -6.42 11.39 -10.00
C LEU A 135 -6.55 12.07 -8.65
N ALA A 136 -6.42 13.40 -8.59
CA ALA A 136 -6.47 14.16 -7.36
C ALA A 136 -7.83 14.06 -6.65
N SER A 137 -8.92 14.07 -7.43
CA SER A 137 -10.28 13.93 -6.88
C SER A 137 -10.64 12.49 -6.50
N ARG A 138 -9.93 11.48 -7.04
CA ARG A 138 -10.22 10.04 -6.83
C ARG A 138 -11.68 9.65 -7.14
N ASN A 139 -12.37 10.44 -7.96
CA ASN A 139 -13.78 10.27 -8.29
C ASN A 139 -13.97 9.30 -9.48
N TYR A 140 -13.51 8.05 -9.33
CA TYR A 140 -13.69 7.00 -10.34
C TYR A 140 -15.10 6.41 -10.27
N ILE A 141 -16.08 7.18 -10.74
CA ILE A 141 -17.50 6.80 -10.70
C ILE A 141 -17.78 5.80 -11.83
N VAL A 142 -18.45 4.69 -11.48
CA VAL A 142 -18.88 3.69 -12.47
C VAL A 142 -19.86 4.33 -13.46
N THR A 143 -19.59 4.15 -14.74
CA THR A 143 -20.45 4.57 -15.84
C THR A 143 -21.71 3.71 -15.85
N ALA A 144 -22.71 4.12 -15.06
CA ALA A 144 -23.90 3.32 -14.74
C ALA A 144 -24.66 2.82 -15.98
N LEU A 145 -24.78 3.63 -17.04
CA LEU A 145 -25.42 3.22 -18.28
C LEU A 145 -24.70 2.02 -18.91
N LEU A 146 -23.38 2.07 -19.01
CA LEU A 146 -22.60 1.00 -19.62
C LEU A 146 -22.62 -0.27 -18.76
N ASP A 147 -22.47 -0.13 -17.44
CA ASP A 147 -22.57 -1.25 -16.50
C ASP A 147 -23.96 -1.92 -16.57
N THR A 148 -25.04 -1.13 -16.70
CA THR A 148 -26.41 -1.64 -16.84
C THR A 148 -26.60 -2.40 -18.16
N LEU A 149 -26.11 -1.84 -19.28
CA LEU A 149 -26.22 -2.48 -20.59
C LEU A 149 -25.44 -3.81 -20.62
N ILE A 150 -24.23 -3.84 -20.08
CA ILE A 150 -23.43 -5.07 -19.99
C ILE A 150 -24.19 -6.13 -19.17
N LYS A 151 -24.69 -5.79 -17.99
CA LYS A 151 -25.45 -6.73 -17.15
C LYS A 151 -26.74 -7.23 -17.80
N GLN A 152 -27.40 -6.39 -18.60
CA GLN A 152 -28.67 -6.74 -19.24
C GLN A 152 -28.49 -7.63 -20.47
N TYR A 153 -27.46 -7.37 -21.28
CA TYR A 153 -27.28 -8.03 -22.57
C TYR A 153 -26.17 -9.09 -22.59
N LEU A 154 -25.24 -9.06 -21.62
CA LEU A 154 -24.09 -9.95 -21.46
C LEU A 154 -24.00 -10.46 -20.01
N GLY A 155 -25.14 -10.91 -19.48
CA GLY A 155 -25.28 -11.25 -18.06
C GLY A 155 -24.39 -12.41 -17.63
N ASP A 156 -24.31 -13.46 -18.45
CA ASP A 156 -23.54 -14.67 -18.16
C ASP A 156 -22.02 -14.35 -18.15
N GLU A 157 -21.55 -13.61 -19.16
CA GLU A 157 -20.16 -13.18 -19.28
C GLU A 157 -19.76 -12.21 -18.16
N TYR A 158 -20.69 -11.32 -17.76
CA TYR A 158 -20.46 -10.42 -16.62
C TYR A 158 -20.37 -11.20 -15.31
N GLU A 159 -21.22 -12.21 -15.11
CA GLU A 159 -21.18 -13.05 -13.91
C GLU A 159 -19.87 -13.84 -13.83
N GLU A 160 -19.42 -14.43 -14.94
CA GLU A 160 -18.10 -15.08 -15.02
C GLU A 160 -16.98 -14.09 -14.71
N ARG A 161 -17.02 -12.89 -15.30
CA ARG A 161 -16.03 -11.83 -15.03
C ARG A 161 -16.01 -11.43 -13.55
N SER A 162 -17.17 -11.37 -12.91
CA SER A 162 -17.31 -11.07 -11.48
C SER A 162 -16.72 -12.18 -10.61
N LYS A 163 -16.97 -13.46 -10.93
CA LYS A 163 -16.38 -14.62 -10.23
C LYS A 163 -14.86 -14.57 -10.27
N VAL A 164 -14.27 -14.35 -11.44
CA VAL A 164 -12.81 -14.20 -11.60
C VAL A 164 -12.28 -13.05 -10.74
N HIS A 165 -12.97 -11.91 -10.71
CA HIS A 165 -12.55 -10.77 -9.90
C HIS A 165 -12.63 -11.05 -8.38
N GLN A 166 -13.66 -11.79 -7.94
CA GLN A 166 -13.82 -12.18 -6.54
C GLN A 166 -12.73 -13.18 -6.11
N GLU A 167 -12.38 -14.13 -6.97
CA GLU A 167 -11.28 -15.07 -6.75
C GLU A 167 -9.92 -14.34 -6.68
N GLU A 168 -9.63 -13.46 -7.64
CA GLU A 168 -8.42 -12.62 -7.63
C GLU A 168 -8.32 -11.79 -6.33
N THR A 169 -9.45 -11.23 -5.87
CA THR A 169 -9.54 -10.46 -4.61
C THR A 169 -9.31 -11.35 -3.39
N ARG A 170 -9.88 -12.55 -3.38
CA ARG A 170 -9.72 -13.52 -2.29
C ARG A 170 -8.28 -13.98 -2.14
N GLU A 171 -7.61 -14.29 -3.25
CA GLU A 171 -6.19 -14.66 -3.24
C GLU A 171 -5.30 -13.54 -2.69
N LEU A 172 -5.61 -12.28 -3.00
CA LEU A 172 -4.89 -11.11 -2.48
C LEU A 172 -5.20 -10.79 -1.02
N SER A 173 -6.25 -11.39 -0.45
CA SER A 173 -6.67 -11.16 0.94
C SER A 173 -6.04 -12.12 1.95
N ASP A 174 -5.29 -13.13 1.49
CA ASP A 174 -4.62 -14.09 2.37
C ASP A 174 -3.46 -13.42 3.14
N LEU A 175 -3.51 -13.52 4.47
CA LEU A 175 -2.51 -12.91 5.37
C LEU A 175 -1.34 -13.84 5.69
N THR A 176 -1.27 -15.00 5.06
CA THR A 176 -0.21 -16.01 5.23
C THR A 176 0.43 -16.41 3.90
N LYS A 177 -0.29 -16.31 2.78
CA LYS A 177 0.20 -16.61 1.44
C LYS A 177 0.28 -15.36 0.58
N ASN A 178 1.38 -15.23 -0.17
CA ASN A 178 1.65 -14.08 -1.05
C ASN A 178 1.44 -12.72 -0.37
N VAL A 179 1.73 -12.63 0.92
CA VAL A 179 1.60 -11.42 1.72
C VAL A 179 2.46 -10.33 1.10
N PRO A 180 1.91 -9.14 0.82
CA PRO A 180 2.70 -8.04 0.28
C PRO A 180 3.78 -7.59 1.28
N ILE A 181 5.03 -7.47 0.84
CA ILE A 181 6.17 -7.06 1.67
C ILE A 181 6.67 -5.69 1.23
N PHE A 182 6.60 -4.72 2.14
CA PHE A 182 7.26 -3.43 2.04
C PHE A 182 8.70 -3.58 2.55
N VAL A 183 9.68 -3.34 1.68
CA VAL A 183 11.09 -3.45 2.05
C VAL A 183 11.65 -2.06 2.36
N CYS A 184 11.91 -1.75 3.63
CA CYS A 184 12.39 -0.43 4.03
C CYS A 184 13.14 -0.43 5.36
N THR A 185 12.43 -0.59 6.48
CA THR A 185 12.96 -0.38 7.83
C THR A 185 12.47 -1.48 8.79
N MET A 186 13.06 -1.53 9.98
CA MET A 186 12.55 -2.37 11.06
C MET A 186 11.20 -1.85 11.55
N ALA A 187 10.25 -2.75 11.75
CA ALA A 187 8.98 -2.49 12.41
C ALA A 187 8.80 -3.46 13.57
N TYR A 188 8.12 -3.00 14.61
CA TYR A 188 7.94 -3.76 15.85
C TYR A 188 6.47 -3.80 16.25
N PRO A 189 6.03 -4.89 16.92
CA PRO A 189 4.68 -4.98 17.46
C PRO A 189 4.32 -3.76 18.30
N THR A 190 3.09 -3.27 18.18
CA THR A 190 2.52 -2.12 18.91
C THR A 190 3.16 -0.76 18.64
N VAL A 191 4.27 -0.69 17.90
CA VAL A 191 4.97 0.56 17.60
C VAL A 191 4.39 1.21 16.33
N PRO A 192 4.03 2.51 16.36
CA PRO A 192 3.62 3.24 15.16
C PRO A 192 4.72 3.28 14.10
N CYS A 193 4.35 3.11 12.83
CA CYS A 193 5.26 3.18 11.69
C CYS A 193 4.62 4.01 10.55
N PRO A 194 4.66 5.34 10.63
CA PRO A 194 4.13 6.19 9.57
C PRO A 194 5.02 6.12 8.31
N LEU A 195 4.39 5.92 7.15
CA LEU A 195 5.10 5.75 5.88
C LEU A 195 4.67 6.81 4.87
N HIS A 196 5.64 7.33 4.12
CA HIS A 196 5.38 8.12 2.92
C HIS A 196 5.64 7.27 1.68
N VAL A 197 4.55 6.85 1.02
CA VAL A 197 4.57 5.93 -0.11
C VAL A 197 4.46 6.72 -1.40
N PHE A 198 5.55 6.72 -2.18
CA PHE A 198 5.61 7.44 -3.45
C PHE A 198 5.90 6.54 -4.66
N GLU A 199 6.57 5.39 -4.47
CA GLU A 199 6.84 4.46 -5.57
C GLU A 199 5.55 3.85 -6.12
N PRO A 200 5.33 3.85 -7.46
CA PRO A 200 4.12 3.32 -8.09
C PRO A 200 3.73 1.90 -7.66
N ARG A 201 4.71 1.00 -7.53
CA ARG A 201 4.49 -0.39 -7.08
C ARG A 201 3.90 -0.48 -5.68
N TYR A 202 4.34 0.38 -4.76
CA TYR A 202 3.84 0.39 -3.38
C TYR A 202 2.53 1.17 -3.27
N ARG A 203 2.28 2.16 -4.14
CA ARG A 203 0.95 2.78 -4.26
C ARG A 203 -0.12 1.74 -4.63
N LEU A 204 0.17 0.89 -5.61
CA LEU A 204 -0.67 -0.25 -5.96
C LEU A 204 -0.84 -1.22 -4.78
N MET A 205 0.27 -1.57 -4.09
CA MET A 205 0.26 -2.45 -2.93
C MET A 205 -0.67 -1.94 -1.82
N ILE A 206 -0.56 -0.67 -1.44
CA ILE A 206 -1.39 -0.06 -0.40
C ILE A 206 -2.85 -0.02 -0.84
N ARG A 207 -3.13 0.37 -2.09
CA ARG A 207 -4.50 0.36 -2.62
C ARG A 207 -5.13 -1.04 -2.56
N ARG A 208 -4.40 -2.08 -2.96
CA ARG A 208 -4.86 -3.47 -2.83
C ARG A 208 -5.17 -3.86 -1.40
N CYS A 209 -4.33 -3.49 -0.44
CA CYS A 209 -4.60 -3.76 0.99
C CYS A 209 -5.90 -3.09 1.46
N MET A 210 -6.23 -1.92 0.90
CA MET A 210 -7.47 -1.21 1.22
C MET A 210 -8.68 -1.82 0.51
N ASP A 211 -8.55 -2.16 -0.77
CA ASP A 211 -9.62 -2.70 -1.61
C ASP A 211 -10.02 -4.13 -1.20
N THR A 212 -9.06 -4.98 -0.83
CA THR A 212 -9.34 -6.33 -0.30
C THR A 212 -9.88 -6.30 1.13
N GLY A 213 -9.76 -5.16 1.82
CA GLY A 213 -10.17 -5.00 3.22
C GLY A 213 -9.17 -5.56 4.25
N THR A 214 -8.05 -6.18 3.83
CA THR A 214 -7.07 -6.73 4.78
C THR A 214 -6.42 -5.67 5.65
N ARG A 215 -6.18 -4.48 5.05
CA ARG A 215 -5.51 -3.33 5.68
C ARG A 215 -4.18 -3.72 6.33
N GLN A 216 -3.49 -4.71 5.77
CA GLN A 216 -2.29 -5.29 6.34
C GLN A 216 -1.26 -5.65 5.27
N PHE A 217 0.02 -5.46 5.60
CA PHE A 217 1.16 -5.88 4.78
C PHE A 217 2.37 -6.14 5.68
N GLY A 218 3.33 -6.94 5.22
CA GLY A 218 4.57 -7.21 5.96
C GLY A 218 5.60 -6.11 5.75
N MET A 219 6.39 -5.81 6.78
CA MET A 219 7.56 -4.93 6.71
C MET A 219 8.83 -5.71 7.03
N CYS A 220 9.82 -5.58 6.16
CA CYS A 220 11.16 -6.16 6.34
C CYS A 220 12.24 -5.15 5.97
N ILE A 221 13.43 -5.32 6.54
CA ILE A 221 14.62 -4.62 6.06
C ILE A 221 15.19 -5.29 4.79
N SER A 222 15.88 -4.50 3.98
CA SER A 222 16.53 -4.95 2.75
C SER A 222 17.66 -5.93 3.06
N ASP A 223 17.77 -6.96 2.24
CA ASP A 223 18.87 -7.92 2.24
C ASP A 223 19.49 -7.94 0.84
N PRO A 224 20.80 -7.66 0.67
CA PRO A 224 21.42 -7.57 -0.65
C PRO A 224 21.36 -8.86 -1.48
N GLU A 225 21.31 -10.03 -0.81
CA GLU A 225 21.34 -11.33 -1.47
C GLU A 225 19.93 -11.89 -1.70
N LYS A 226 19.07 -11.77 -0.69
CA LYS A 226 17.72 -12.34 -0.67
C LYS A 226 16.63 -11.33 -1.07
N GLY A 227 16.98 -10.07 -1.26
CA GLY A 227 16.05 -8.94 -1.42
C GLY A 227 15.55 -8.39 -0.08
N PHE A 228 15.12 -9.25 0.84
CA PHE A 228 14.74 -8.89 2.21
C PHE A 228 14.99 -10.03 3.20
N VAL A 229 15.15 -9.68 4.47
CA VAL A 229 15.50 -10.61 5.56
C VAL A 229 14.39 -11.62 5.88
N ASP A 230 14.74 -12.68 6.63
CA ASP A 230 13.85 -13.82 6.91
C ASP A 230 12.79 -13.54 8.00
N TYR A 231 12.85 -12.40 8.68
CA TYR A 231 11.93 -12.04 9.76
C TYR A 231 11.40 -10.62 9.58
N GLY A 232 10.16 -10.39 9.97
CA GLY A 232 9.52 -9.08 9.86
C GLY A 232 8.33 -8.91 10.79
N CYS A 233 7.66 -7.78 10.63
CA CYS A 233 6.45 -7.45 11.38
C CYS A 233 5.33 -7.06 10.41
N MET A 234 4.13 -7.61 10.62
CA MET A 234 2.93 -7.18 9.93
C MET A 234 2.59 -5.77 10.39
N LEU A 235 2.33 -4.86 9.46
CA LEU A 235 1.82 -3.53 9.73
C LEU A 235 0.32 -3.50 9.46
N ILE A 236 -0.43 -2.92 10.38
CA ILE A 236 -1.87 -2.69 10.27
C ILE A 236 -2.09 -1.23 9.89
N VAL A 237 -2.79 -0.98 8.79
CA VAL A 237 -3.11 0.36 8.29
C VAL A 237 -4.27 0.95 9.10
N ARG A 238 -3.99 2.02 9.85
CA ARG A 238 -5.00 2.78 10.59
C ARG A 238 -5.69 3.81 9.70
N SER A 239 -4.92 4.57 8.93
CA SER A 239 -5.43 5.54 7.98
C SER A 239 -4.52 5.69 6.77
N VAL A 240 -5.10 6.16 5.66
CA VAL A 240 -4.37 6.51 4.44
C VAL A 240 -4.81 7.88 3.99
N HIS A 241 -3.85 8.78 3.80
CA HIS A 241 -4.05 10.09 3.22
C HIS A 241 -3.42 10.12 1.83
N PHE A 242 -4.25 10.06 0.79
CA PHE A 242 -3.80 10.18 -0.59
C PHE A 242 -3.53 11.65 -0.94
N LEU A 243 -2.41 11.91 -1.59
CA LEU A 243 -2.01 13.21 -2.09
C LEU A 243 -2.48 13.41 -3.54
N PRO A 244 -2.62 14.66 -4.03
CA PRO A 244 -3.12 14.93 -5.38
C PRO A 244 -2.29 14.34 -6.53
N ASP A 245 -1.01 14.06 -6.29
CA ASP A 245 -0.10 13.40 -7.24
C ASP A 245 -0.13 11.86 -7.15
N GLY A 246 -1.01 11.35 -6.27
CA GLY A 246 -1.23 9.94 -5.99
C GLY A 246 -0.23 9.30 -5.04
N ARG A 247 0.74 10.06 -4.50
CA ARG A 247 1.50 9.60 -3.31
C ARG A 247 0.54 9.42 -2.13
N SER A 248 0.97 8.72 -1.08
CA SER A 248 0.18 8.58 0.13
C SER A 248 1.01 8.66 1.39
N VAL A 249 0.42 9.21 2.45
CA VAL A 249 0.90 9.06 3.82
C VAL A 249 0.04 7.99 4.48
N VAL A 250 0.67 6.90 4.90
CA VAL A 250 0.03 5.73 5.49
C VAL A 250 0.40 5.70 6.95
N ASP A 251 -0.60 5.83 7.82
CA ASP A 251 -0.40 5.62 9.26
C ASP A 251 -0.60 4.14 9.56
N THR A 252 0.43 3.52 10.14
CA THR A 252 0.39 2.10 10.51
C THR A 252 0.85 1.86 11.93
N ILE A 253 0.46 0.71 12.47
CA ILE A 253 0.95 0.19 13.74
C ILE A 253 1.42 -1.25 13.55
N GLY A 254 2.53 -1.62 14.17
CA GLY A 254 3.01 -2.99 14.12
C GLY A 254 2.09 -3.97 14.83
N GLY A 255 1.92 -5.13 14.21
CA GLY A 255 1.08 -6.23 14.67
C GLY A 255 1.91 -7.49 14.90
N LYS A 256 1.50 -8.60 14.29
CA LYS A 256 2.16 -9.90 14.45
C LYS A 256 3.54 -9.91 13.83
N ARG A 257 4.50 -10.55 14.49
CA ARG A 257 5.79 -10.89 13.88
C ARG A 257 5.62 -12.09 12.96
N PHE A 258 6.54 -12.25 12.02
CA PHE A 258 6.51 -13.39 11.11
C PHE A 258 7.90 -13.84 10.68
N HIS A 259 7.95 -15.09 10.24
CA HIS A 259 9.06 -15.71 9.54
C HIS A 259 8.68 -15.96 8.08
N VAL A 260 9.62 -15.72 7.16
CA VAL A 260 9.44 -15.89 5.71
C VAL A 260 9.72 -17.34 5.32
N LEU A 261 8.69 -18.04 4.84
CA LEU A 261 8.80 -19.42 4.35
C LEU A 261 9.25 -19.46 2.89
N SER A 262 8.71 -18.57 2.06
CA SER A 262 9.12 -18.44 0.65
C SER A 262 8.90 -17.03 0.15
N ARG A 263 9.73 -16.60 -0.82
CA ARG A 263 9.69 -15.26 -1.42
C ARG A 263 9.12 -15.31 -2.82
N GLY A 264 8.41 -14.26 -3.21
CA GLY A 264 7.86 -14.09 -4.54
C GLY A 264 7.81 -12.61 -4.93
N MET A 265 7.25 -12.33 -6.10
CA MET A 265 7.05 -10.97 -6.59
C MET A 265 5.69 -10.89 -7.30
N LYS A 266 4.97 -9.79 -7.07
CA LYS A 266 3.71 -9.51 -7.75
C LYS A 266 3.69 -8.04 -8.15
N ASP A 267 3.55 -7.77 -9.44
CA ASP A 267 3.42 -6.42 -9.99
C ASP A 267 4.52 -5.43 -9.53
N GLY A 268 5.75 -5.94 -9.36
CA GLY A 268 6.94 -5.15 -9.04
C GLY A 268 7.26 -4.97 -7.55
N TYR A 269 6.37 -5.39 -6.64
CA TYR A 269 6.65 -5.43 -5.20
C TYR A 269 6.86 -6.87 -4.70
N SER A 270 7.63 -7.00 -3.62
CA SER A 270 7.95 -8.29 -2.99
C SER A 270 6.73 -8.90 -2.32
N THR A 271 6.62 -10.23 -2.36
CA THR A 271 5.60 -10.99 -1.63
C THR A 271 6.25 -12.13 -0.87
N ALA A 272 5.58 -12.64 0.17
CA ALA A 272 6.06 -13.79 0.92
C ALA A 272 4.92 -14.72 1.35
N ASN A 273 5.21 -16.02 1.37
CA ASN A 273 4.47 -16.93 2.25
C ASN A 273 5.14 -16.85 3.62
N ILE A 274 4.35 -16.72 4.67
CA ILE A 274 4.84 -16.45 6.01
C ILE A 274 4.21 -17.39 7.04
N GLU A 275 4.92 -17.54 8.15
CA GLU A 275 4.41 -18.11 9.39
C GLU A 275 4.45 -17.05 10.47
N HIS A 276 3.38 -16.92 11.26
CA HIS A 276 3.37 -15.98 12.37
C HIS A 276 4.21 -16.48 13.54
N LEU A 277 4.97 -15.57 14.14
CA LEU A 277 5.74 -15.84 15.35
C LEU A 277 4.94 -15.43 16.58
N GLU A 278 4.93 -16.31 17.58
CA GLU A 278 4.33 -16.06 18.89
C GLU A 278 5.34 -16.40 20.00
N ASP A 279 5.23 -15.73 21.13
CA ASP A 279 6.07 -16.02 22.29
C ASP A 279 5.67 -17.33 22.95
N THR A 280 6.69 -18.15 23.23
CA THR A 280 6.52 -19.39 23.98
C THR A 280 6.16 -19.06 25.42
N LYS A 281 5.03 -19.59 25.88
CA LYS A 281 4.57 -19.40 27.26
C LYS A 281 5.36 -20.27 28.25
N VAL A 282 5.67 -19.68 29.40
CA VAL A 282 6.25 -20.35 30.56
C VAL A 282 5.12 -20.83 31.45
N GLU A 283 4.98 -22.14 31.55
CA GLU A 283 3.91 -22.81 32.33
C GLU A 283 4.36 -23.15 33.77
N ASP A 284 5.67 -23.39 33.99
CA ASP A 284 6.18 -23.69 35.32
C ASP A 284 6.09 -22.45 36.23
N SER A 285 5.44 -22.62 37.38
CA SER A 285 5.19 -21.52 38.32
C SER A 285 6.47 -20.89 38.89
N GLY A 286 7.52 -21.68 39.10
CA GLY A 286 8.80 -21.19 39.63
C GLY A 286 9.58 -20.40 38.59
N ASP A 287 9.61 -20.89 37.36
CA ASP A 287 10.23 -20.19 36.25
C ASP A 287 9.44 -18.95 35.82
N LEU A 288 8.10 -18.97 35.94
CA LEU A 288 7.26 -17.79 35.74
C LEU A 288 7.55 -16.70 36.78
N LEU A 289 7.73 -17.07 38.05
CA LEU A 289 8.11 -16.11 39.09
C LEU A 289 9.47 -15.46 38.78
N ARG A 290 10.48 -16.26 38.41
CA ARG A 290 11.80 -15.75 37.99
C ARG A 290 11.72 -14.87 36.75
N LEU A 291 10.84 -15.20 35.80
CA LEU A 291 10.61 -14.40 34.61
C LEU A 291 9.98 -13.06 34.96
N GLN A 292 9.03 -13.04 35.91
CA GLN A 292 8.42 -11.81 36.42
C GLN A 292 9.46 -10.93 37.14
N GLU A 293 10.28 -11.51 38.01
CA GLU A 293 11.37 -10.78 38.68
C GLU A 293 12.36 -10.17 37.68
N LEU A 294 12.75 -10.92 36.64
CA LEU A 294 13.59 -10.40 35.57
C LEU A 294 12.89 -9.29 34.78
N HIS A 295 11.62 -9.48 34.43
CA HIS A 295 10.82 -8.48 33.73
C HIS A 295 10.79 -7.15 34.50
N ASP A 296 10.49 -7.20 35.80
CA ASP A 296 10.35 -6.00 36.63
C ASP A 296 11.68 -5.27 36.78
N ALA A 297 12.77 -6.01 37.00
CA ALA A 297 14.11 -5.44 37.08
C ALA A 297 14.56 -4.76 35.77
N VAL A 298 14.30 -5.38 34.61
CA VAL A 298 14.67 -4.80 33.31
C VAL A 298 13.77 -3.60 32.97
N TYR A 299 12.50 -3.64 33.34
CA TYR A 299 11.59 -2.49 33.18
C TYR A 299 12.05 -1.29 34.01
N GLU A 300 12.42 -1.50 35.27
CA GLU A 300 12.96 -0.45 36.13
C GLU A 300 14.26 0.12 35.54
N GLN A 301 15.16 -0.73 35.06
CA GLN A 301 16.38 -0.29 34.38
C GLN A 301 16.08 0.56 33.13
N ALA A 302 15.07 0.18 32.34
CA ALA A 302 14.63 0.94 31.17
C ALA A 302 14.05 2.31 31.57
N CYS A 303 13.25 2.37 32.62
CA CYS A 303 12.73 3.61 33.21
C CYS A 303 13.88 4.55 33.61
N VAL A 304 14.85 4.04 34.39
CA VAL A 304 16.02 4.81 34.85
C VAL A 304 16.83 5.31 33.66
N TRP A 305 17.11 4.46 32.67
CA TRP A 305 17.81 4.86 31.45
C TRP A 305 17.07 6.01 30.73
N PHE A 306 15.76 5.88 30.52
CA PHE A 306 14.97 6.89 29.82
C PHE A 306 14.90 8.21 30.61
N GLN A 307 14.81 8.15 31.94
CA GLN A 307 14.84 9.30 32.85
C GLN A 307 16.23 9.97 32.97
N ASN A 308 17.30 9.28 32.58
CA ASN A 308 18.65 9.85 32.52
C ASN A 308 19.04 10.36 31.13
N LEU A 309 18.24 10.10 30.09
CA LEU A 309 18.48 10.69 28.77
C LEU A 309 18.46 12.23 28.82
N LYS A 310 19.34 12.87 28.05
CA LYS A 310 19.30 14.34 27.87
C LYS A 310 17.92 14.76 27.34
N ASN A 311 17.38 15.85 27.86
CA ASN A 311 16.03 16.35 27.53
C ASN A 311 15.76 16.43 26.02
N ARG A 312 16.77 16.81 25.22
CA ARG A 312 16.65 16.85 23.75
C ARG A 312 16.22 15.51 23.15
N PHE A 313 16.84 14.41 23.58
CA PHE A 313 16.59 13.08 23.04
C PHE A 313 15.28 12.52 23.58
N ARG A 314 15.01 12.73 24.88
CA ARG A 314 13.73 12.35 25.48
C ARG A 314 12.55 12.99 24.76
N ASN A 315 12.61 14.30 24.50
CA ASN A 315 11.54 15.03 23.82
C ASN A 315 11.33 14.54 22.39
N GLN A 316 12.41 14.23 21.66
CA GLN A 316 12.32 13.64 20.32
C GLN A 316 11.65 12.26 20.34
N ILE A 317 12.03 11.40 21.30
CA ILE A 317 11.40 10.08 21.46
C ILE A 317 9.91 10.24 21.77
N LEU A 318 9.55 11.09 22.73
CA LEU A 318 8.15 11.33 23.11
C LEU A 318 7.33 11.87 21.93
N GLN A 319 7.90 12.76 21.11
CA GLN A 319 7.22 13.31 19.95
C GLN A 319 6.97 12.26 18.86
N HIS A 320 7.89 11.32 18.67
CA HIS A 320 7.81 10.35 17.57
C HIS A 320 7.13 9.04 17.95
N PHE A 321 7.44 8.50 19.14
CA PHE A 321 7.01 7.18 19.60
C PHE A 321 5.99 7.25 20.75
N GLY A 322 5.76 8.43 21.33
CA GLY A 322 4.95 8.58 22.53
C GLY A 322 5.69 8.18 23.81
N ALA A 323 4.95 8.12 24.91
CA ALA A 323 5.48 7.64 26.18
C ALA A 323 5.77 6.15 26.14
N MET A 324 6.72 5.71 26.98
CA MET A 324 6.96 4.28 27.17
C MET A 324 5.71 3.63 27.77
N PRO A 325 5.24 2.49 27.23
CA PRO A 325 4.10 1.78 27.78
C PRO A 325 4.27 1.38 29.25
N GLU A 326 3.15 1.36 29.99
CA GLU A 326 3.10 0.82 31.34
C GLU A 326 3.24 -0.71 31.34
N GLN A 327 3.59 -1.28 32.48
CA GLN A 327 3.68 -2.73 32.64
C GLN A 327 2.30 -3.38 32.51
N GLU A 328 2.22 -4.46 31.74
CA GLU A 328 1.03 -5.29 31.70
C GLU A 328 0.89 -6.15 32.97
N ALA A 329 -0.33 -6.27 33.48
CA ALA A 329 -0.62 -7.14 34.63
C ALA A 329 -0.28 -8.63 34.39
N ASN A 330 -0.30 -9.06 33.12
CA ASN A 330 0.14 -10.38 32.71
C ASN A 330 1.13 -10.24 31.54
N ILE A 331 2.41 -10.50 31.84
CA ILE A 331 3.53 -10.38 30.89
C ILE A 331 3.45 -11.37 29.71
N GLN A 332 2.57 -12.38 29.79
CA GLN A 332 2.32 -13.40 28.76
C GLN A 332 0.93 -13.28 28.09
N ALA A 333 0.22 -12.17 28.32
CA ALA A 333 -1.14 -11.98 27.81
C ALA A 333 -1.20 -11.86 26.28
N THR A 334 -0.21 -11.18 25.68
CA THR A 334 -0.15 -10.97 24.23
C THR A 334 0.77 -12.00 23.57
N THR A 335 0.54 -12.27 22.29
CA THR A 335 1.37 -13.19 21.51
C THR A 335 2.79 -12.67 21.25
N ASN A 336 3.07 -11.40 21.53
CA ASN A 336 4.40 -10.80 21.36
C ASN A 336 5.03 -10.39 22.69
N GLY A 337 4.43 -10.73 23.84
CA GLY A 337 4.88 -10.25 25.13
C GLY A 337 4.65 -8.76 25.37
N PRO A 338 5.33 -8.15 26.35
CA PRO A 338 5.10 -6.77 26.79
C PRO A 338 5.39 -5.72 25.71
N ALA A 339 4.49 -4.74 25.55
CA ALA A 339 4.59 -3.68 24.55
C ALA A 339 5.82 -2.78 24.76
N TRP A 340 6.19 -2.53 26.03
CA TRP A 340 7.33 -1.68 26.36
C TRP A 340 8.66 -2.24 25.84
N CYS A 341 8.81 -3.57 25.73
CA CYS A 341 10.01 -4.19 25.16
C CYS A 341 10.21 -3.76 23.71
N TRP A 342 9.12 -3.74 22.93
CA TRP A 342 9.13 -3.36 21.51
C TRP A 342 9.33 -1.86 21.33
N TRP A 343 8.66 -1.06 22.15
CA TRP A 343 8.89 0.39 22.21
C TRP A 343 10.36 0.70 22.47
N LEU A 344 10.95 0.01 23.45
CA LEU A 344 12.34 0.22 23.83
C LEU A 344 13.30 -0.15 22.67
N LEU A 345 13.09 -1.30 22.03
CA LEU A 345 13.88 -1.71 20.85
C LEU A 345 13.77 -0.73 19.67
N ALA A 346 12.65 -0.02 19.54
CA ALA A 346 12.45 0.99 18.50
C ALA A 346 13.21 2.30 18.77
N VAL A 347 13.46 2.64 20.05
CA VAL A 347 14.12 3.90 20.44
C VAL A 347 15.61 3.73 20.77
N LEU A 348 16.05 2.50 21.05
CA LEU A 348 17.45 2.21 21.35
C LEU A 348 18.31 2.30 20.08
N PRO A 349 19.53 2.90 20.16
CA PRO A 349 20.45 3.02 19.03
C PRO A 349 21.17 1.68 18.79
N ILE A 350 20.47 0.71 18.20
CA ILE A 350 20.95 -0.65 17.97
C ILE A 350 21.08 -0.88 16.46
N ASP A 351 22.17 -1.55 16.05
CA ASP A 351 22.37 -1.94 14.66
C ASP A 351 21.25 -2.86 14.15
N PRO A 352 20.76 -2.68 12.90
CA PRO A 352 19.65 -3.46 12.36
C PRO A 352 19.81 -4.98 12.41
N PRO A 353 20.99 -5.59 12.18
CA PRO A 353 21.17 -7.03 12.32
C PRO A 353 20.94 -7.52 13.76
N TYR A 354 21.33 -6.73 14.76
CA TYR A 354 21.09 -7.09 16.16
C TYR A 354 19.62 -6.90 16.52
N GLN A 355 18.97 -5.82 16.08
CA GLN A 355 17.53 -5.62 16.20
C GLN A 355 16.74 -6.80 15.62
N LEU A 356 17.11 -7.27 14.43
CA LEU A 356 16.52 -8.44 13.79
C LEU A 356 16.70 -9.70 14.64
N SER A 357 17.87 -9.89 15.25
CA SER A 357 18.15 -11.02 16.14
C SER A 357 17.26 -11.04 17.39
N VAL A 358 16.79 -9.88 17.85
CA VAL A 358 15.85 -9.77 18.98
C VAL A 358 14.42 -9.95 18.50
N LEU A 359 14.07 -9.40 17.33
CA LEU A 359 12.74 -9.54 16.72
C LEU A 359 12.38 -11.01 16.49
N SER A 360 13.34 -11.86 16.13
CA SER A 360 13.12 -13.29 15.86
C SER A 360 12.97 -14.17 17.12
N LEU A 361 13.24 -13.66 18.33
CA LEU A 361 13.15 -14.46 19.55
C LEU A 361 11.71 -14.75 19.96
N THR A 362 11.39 -16.01 20.26
CA THR A 362 10.11 -16.44 20.84
C THR A 362 10.14 -16.57 22.37
N SER A 363 11.32 -16.51 22.98
CA SER A 363 11.50 -16.53 24.43
C SER A 363 11.52 -15.12 25.00
N LEU A 364 10.52 -14.77 25.83
CA LEU A 364 10.50 -13.48 26.52
C LEU A 364 11.72 -13.32 27.44
N ARG A 365 12.15 -14.41 28.10
CA ARG A 365 13.34 -14.41 28.95
C ARG A 365 14.59 -13.99 28.17
N ASP A 366 14.82 -14.60 27.01
CA ASP A 366 16.01 -14.31 26.21
C ASP A 366 15.97 -12.89 25.63
N ARG A 367 14.76 -12.41 25.29
CA ARG A 367 14.56 -11.02 24.87
C ARG A 367 14.91 -10.05 26.00
N LEU A 368 14.42 -10.28 27.21
CA LEU A 368 14.71 -9.45 28.39
C LEU A 368 16.20 -9.43 28.71
N VAL A 369 16.88 -10.58 28.67
CA VAL A 369 18.34 -10.66 28.89
C VAL A 369 19.11 -9.83 27.86
N LYS A 370 18.73 -9.91 26.58
CA LYS A 370 19.37 -9.07 25.54
C LYS A 370 19.14 -7.58 25.77
N ILE A 371 17.90 -7.19 26.10
CA ILE A 371 17.56 -5.80 26.42
C ILE A 371 18.37 -5.32 27.62
N GLN A 372 18.48 -6.13 28.68
CA GLN A 372 19.27 -5.81 29.87
C GLN A 372 20.74 -5.58 29.54
N HIS A 373 21.34 -6.42 28.70
CA HIS A 373 22.73 -6.24 28.25
C HIS A 373 22.90 -4.95 27.45
N ILE A 374 21.96 -4.60 26.58
CA ILE A 374 21.99 -3.34 25.83
C ILE A 374 21.93 -2.14 26.78
N LEU A 375 21.00 -2.14 27.73
CA LEU A 375 20.84 -1.04 28.69
C LEU A 375 22.10 -0.87 29.55
N THR A 376 22.66 -1.98 30.03
CA THR A 376 23.89 -1.97 30.83
C THR A 376 25.07 -1.41 30.04
N TYR A 377 25.19 -1.80 28.77
CA TYR A 377 26.22 -1.26 27.88
C TYR A 377 26.05 0.25 27.67
N LEU A 378 24.85 0.73 27.35
CA LEU A 378 24.58 2.15 27.13
C LEU A 378 24.79 3.01 28.38
N GLN A 379 24.46 2.49 29.57
CA GLN A 379 24.73 3.16 30.84
C GLN A 379 26.24 3.27 31.10
N SER A 380 27.04 2.29 30.70
CA SER A 380 28.50 2.36 30.87
C SER A 380 29.15 3.42 29.96
N ILE A 381 28.59 3.67 28.77
CA ILE A 381 29.05 4.74 27.87
C ILE A 381 28.69 6.13 28.43
N GLN A 382 27.53 6.29 29.07
CA GLN A 382 27.12 7.60 29.61
C GLN A 382 27.95 8.05 30.82
N ASN A 383 28.59 7.11 31.52
CA ASN A 383 29.41 7.37 32.70
C ASN A 383 30.90 7.59 32.38
N ASN A 384 31.31 7.40 31.12
CA ASN A 384 32.64 7.72 30.58
C ASN A 384 32.57 8.95 29.70
#